data_AF-A1WRU8-F1
#
_entry.id   AF-A1WRU8-F1
#
_cell.length_a   1.000
_cell.length_b   1.000
_cell.length_c   1.000
_cell.angle_alpha   90.00
_cell.angle_beta   90.00
_cell.angle_gamma   90.00
#
_symmetry.space_group_name_H-M   'P 1'
#
loop_
_entity.id
_entity.type
_entity.pdbx_description
1 polymer ?
#
loop_
_entity_poly.entity_id
_entity_poly.type
_entity_poly.pdbx_seq_one_letter_code
_entity_poly.pdbx_strand_id
1 'polypeptide(L)' 'MERLHGQRFVTRRQAKDEVIAWVLWYNRTRLHSTLAYVSPVRFEQDWHAAQAKQANS' A
#
# COMPACT_ATOMS: atom_id res chain seq x y z
N MET A 1 0.00 -1.74 13.77
CA MET A 1 0.63 -0.89 12.74
C MET A 1 0.85 0.47 13.36
N GLU A 2 2.08 0.70 13.84
CA GLU A 2 2.39 1.75 14.82
C GLU A 2 3.30 2.85 14.25
N ARG A 3 3.72 2.74 12.99
CA ARG A 3 4.82 3.56 12.44
C ARG A 3 4.58 5.08 12.47
N LEU A 4 3.33 5.51 12.33
CA LEU A 4 2.94 6.93 12.42
C LEU A 4 2.14 7.23 13.70
N HIS A 5 1.72 6.21 14.44
CA HIS A 5 0.84 6.41 15.58
C HIS A 5 1.64 6.91 16.78
N GLY A 6 1.21 8.02 17.38
CA GLY A 6 1.90 8.63 18.53
C GLY A 6 3.20 9.37 18.19
N GLN A 7 3.63 9.43 16.92
CA GLN A 7 4.80 10.23 16.54
C GLN A 7 4.49 11.74 16.58
N ARG A 8 5.40 12.50 17.19
CA ARG A 8 5.45 13.97 17.09
C ARG A 8 6.59 14.38 16.17
N PHE A 9 6.25 15.12 15.12
CA PHE A 9 7.23 15.67 14.19
C PHE A 9 7.61 17.10 14.58
N VAL A 10 8.90 17.40 14.53
CA VAL A 10 9.42 18.74 14.83
C VAL A 10 9.03 19.73 13.73
N THR A 11 8.94 19.26 12.49
CA THR A 11 8.57 20.10 11.34
C THR A 11 7.48 19.46 10.49
N ARG A 12 6.73 20.32 9.78
CA ARG A 12 5.75 19.88 8.78
C ARG A 12 6.37 19.06 7.65
N ARG A 13 7.64 19.34 7.29
CA ARG A 13 8.33 18.59 6.22
C ARG A 13 8.61 17.16 6.65
N GLN A 14 9.14 16.95 7.86
CA GLN A 14 9.33 15.61 8.41
C GLN A 14 8.02 14.81 8.47
N ALA A 15 6.92 15.44 8.91
CA ALA A 15 5.62 14.79 8.92
C ALA A 15 5.19 14.32 7.52
N LYS A 16 5.39 15.17 6.50
CA LYS A 16 5.07 14.82 5.10
C LYS A 16 5.93 13.67 4.60
N ASP A 17 7.24 13.72 4.84
CA ASP A 17 8.19 12.71 4.37
C ASP A 17 7.85 11.33 4.98
N GLU A 18 7.53 11.28 6.28
CA GLU A 18 7.13 10.03 6.95
C GLU A 18 5.77 9.51 6.48
N VAL A 19 4.79 10.39 6.23
CA VAL A 19 3.51 9.98 5.64
C VAL A 19 3.70 9.39 4.24
N ILE A 20 4.50 10.03 3.39
CA ILE A 20 4.80 9.52 2.04
C ILE A 20 5.51 8.17 2.13
N ALA A 21 6.53 8.06 2.99
CA ALA A 21 7.25 6.80 3.20
C ALA A 21 6.31 5.68 3.67
N TRP A 22 5.37 6.01 4.57
CA TRP A 22 4.37 5.05 5.04
C TRP A 22 3.43 4.60 3.92
N VAL A 23 2.88 5.53 3.11
CA VAL A 23 1.98 5.18 1.99
C VAL A 23 2.71 4.30 0.97
N LEU A 24 3.95 4.65 0.62
CA LEU A 24 4.75 3.86 -0.33
C LEU A 24 4.99 2.43 0.18
N TRP A 25 5.35 2.29 1.46
CA TRP A 25 5.54 0.97 2.05
C TRP A 25 4.23 0.19 2.15
N TYR A 26 3.12 0.85 2.55
CA TYR A 26 1.80 0.24 2.65
C TYR A 26 1.37 -0.36 1.31
N ASN A 27 1.42 0.44 0.24
CA ASN A 27 0.92 0.03 -1.06
C ASN A 27 1.77 -1.05 -1.70
N ARG A 28 3.10 -1.00 -1.53
CA ARG A 28 4.03 -1.88 -2.24
C ARG A 28 4.41 -3.15 -1.47
N THR A 29 4.51 -3.06 -0.16
CA THR A 29 5.22 -4.07 0.66
C THR A 29 4.33 -4.71 1.70
N ARG A 30 3.37 -3.97 2.28
CA ARG A 30 2.54 -4.50 3.36
C ARG A 30 1.69 -5.67 2.88
N LEU A 31 1.85 -6.84 3.50
CA LEU A 31 0.98 -7.99 3.26
C LEU A 31 -0.32 -7.84 4.05
N HIS A 32 -1.44 -8.21 3.42
CA HIS A 32 -2.75 -8.13 4.02
C HIS A 32 -3.45 -9.50 3.98
N SER A 33 -3.89 -10.01 5.13
CA SER A 33 -4.53 -11.34 5.22
C SER A 33 -5.81 -11.43 4.38
N THR A 34 -6.62 -10.38 4.35
CA THR A 34 -7.81 -10.28 3.49
C THR A 34 -7.48 -10.25 1.98
N LEU A 35 -6.24 -9.88 1.62
CA LEU A 35 -5.75 -9.90 0.24
C LEU A 35 -4.91 -11.16 -0.01
N ALA A 36 -5.20 -12.27 0.67
CA ALA A 36 -4.46 -13.53 0.54
C ALA A 36 -2.94 -13.39 0.73
N TYR A 37 -2.51 -12.48 1.62
CA TYR A 37 -1.11 -12.19 1.88
C TYR A 37 -0.32 -11.65 0.68
N VAL A 38 -0.96 -10.87 -0.20
CA VAL A 38 -0.26 -10.04 -1.18
C VAL A 38 -0.31 -8.55 -0.81
N SER A 39 0.54 -7.74 -1.44
CA SER A 39 0.49 -6.28 -1.28
C SER A 39 -0.69 -5.67 -2.06
N PRO A 40 -1.20 -4.49 -1.66
CA PRO A 40 -2.30 -3.82 -2.36
C PRO A 40 -2.04 -3.62 -3.85
N VAL A 41 -0.85 -3.14 -4.23
CA VAL A 41 -0.47 -2.97 -5.64
C VAL A 41 -0.51 -4.30 -6.39
N ARG A 42 -0.04 -5.39 -5.76
CA ARG A 42 -0.05 -6.70 -6.41
C ARG A 42 -1.48 -7.20 -6.62
N PHE A 43 -2.33 -7.02 -5.61
CA PHE A 43 -3.74 -7.37 -5.70
C PHE A 43 -4.45 -6.65 -6.85
N GLU A 44 -4.26 -5.33 -6.98
CA GLU A 44 -4.83 -4.55 -8.09
C GLU A 44 -4.32 -5.03 -9.46
N GLN A 45 -3.02 -5.32 -9.59
CA GLN A 45 -2.43 -5.85 -10.82
C GLN A 45 -3.04 -7.19 -11.22
N ASP A 46 -3.17 -8.12 -10.26
CA ASP A 46 -3.74 -9.44 -10.51
C ASP A 46 -5.24 -9.33 -10.89
N TRP A 47 -5.96 -8.40 -10.27
CA TRP A 47 -7.36 -8.09 -10.61
C TRP A 47 -7.51 -7.57 -12.05
N HIS A 48 -6.70 -6.57 -12.45
CA HIS A 48 -6.70 -6.05 -13.81
C HIS A 48 -6.35 -7.12 -14.85
N ALA A 49 -5.36 -7.96 -14.56
CA ALA A 49 -4.97 -9.06 -15.45
C ALA A 49 -6.09 -10.09 -15.61
N ALA A 50 -6.83 -10.40 -14.54
CA ALA A 50 -7.98 -11.29 -14.60
C ALA A 50 -9.12 -10.71 -15.45
N GLN A 51 -9.41 -9.41 -15.29
CA GLN A 51 -10.43 -8.74 -16.10
C GLN A 51 -10.07 -8.70 -17.59
N ALA A 52 -8.82 -8.40 -17.93
CA ALA A 52 -8.37 -8.40 -19.32
C ALA A 52 -8.50 -9.78 -19.98
N LYS A 53 -8.23 -10.85 -19.23
CA LYS A 53 -8.42 -12.23 -19.73
C LYS A 53 -9.90 -12.55 -19.97
N GLN A 54 -10.79 -12.12 -19.07
CA GLN A 54 -12.23 -12.32 -19.22
C GLN A 54 -12.80 -11.58 -20.44
N ALA A 55 -12.32 -10.36 -20.71
CA ALA A 55 -12.76 -9.58 -21.87
C ALA A 55 -12.28 -10.16 -23.22
N ASN A 56 -11.21 -10.97 -23.20
CA ASN A 56 -10.62 -11.60 -24.39
C ASN A 56 -11.06 -13.06 -24.59
N SER A 57 -11.98 -13.58 -23.77
CA SER A 57 -12.49 -14.96 -23.83
C SER A 57 -13.88 -15.04 -24.45
#